data_AF-A0A944A8G9-F1
#
_entry.id   AF-A0A944A8G9-F1
#
_cell.length_a   1.000
_cell.length_b   1.000
_cell.length_c   1.000
_cell.angle_alpha   90.00
_cell.angle_beta   90.00
_cell.angle_gamma   90.00
#
_symmetry.space_group_name_H-M   'P 1'
#
loop_
_entity.id
_entity.type
_entity.pdbx_description
1 polymer ?
#
loop_
_entity_poly.entity_id
_entity_poly.type
_entity_poly.pdbx_seq_one_letter_code
_entity_poly.pdbx_strand_id
1 'polypeptide(L)'
;MRKGFTLLELLAVVAIMGMLGVAAAASYGALTNGMKDRGTCAAATAVMRGAKERARIDRMPTVVYCYNVCIRESKNQDDSSIVVGRMTAIRRVGRISYIRDRYLFDEFADLEKSYAWTNDENDLKQMRGHRLFKYNDERSVGKKMEYSIVADDVYCDDQMQMVTTFSGGVNNRTNILLSAFYDLGTSDRSPSGGWKIGDGYAAEFAELDLPEGYVFGSSALPRREGQISEVAAICFDPDEDANDKVDIYVTRPNAQGYPQAVRKAGEATADVSKGV
;
A
#
# COMPACT_ATOMS: atom_id res chain seq x y z
N MET A 1 -28.83 -64.97 -13.36
CA MET A 1 -27.90 -65.21 -12.23
C MET A 1 -27.15 -63.92 -11.94
N ARG A 2 -27.46 -63.24 -10.82
CA ARG A 2 -26.68 -62.09 -10.35
C ARG A 2 -25.39 -62.64 -9.74
N LYS A 3 -24.25 -62.47 -10.42
CA LYS A 3 -22.94 -62.70 -9.80
C LYS A 3 -22.75 -61.60 -8.76
N GLY A 4 -22.81 -61.97 -7.48
CA GLY A 4 -22.49 -61.06 -6.39
C GLY A 4 -21.00 -60.72 -6.44
N PHE A 5 -20.68 -59.45 -6.24
CA PHE A 5 -19.29 -58.97 -6.13
C PHE A 5 -18.59 -59.74 -5.01
N THR A 6 -17.41 -60.28 -5.30
CA THR A 6 -16.63 -60.97 -4.27
C THR A 6 -15.99 -59.94 -3.32
N LEU A 7 -15.79 -60.31 -2.06
CA LEU A 7 -15.24 -59.43 -1.02
C LEU A 7 -13.83 -58.91 -1.42
N LEU A 8 -13.09 -59.71 -2.18
CA LEU A 8 -11.76 -59.41 -2.70
C LEU A 8 -11.79 -58.36 -3.84
N GLU A 9 -12.78 -58.44 -4.74
CA GLU A 9 -13.00 -57.41 -5.76
C GLU A 9 -13.41 -56.08 -5.14
N LEU A 10 -14.26 -56.11 -4.10
CA LEU A 10 -14.69 -54.88 -3.42
C LEU A 10 -13.49 -54.18 -2.74
N LEU A 11 -12.61 -54.96 -2.11
CA LEU A 11 -11.38 -54.44 -1.50
C LEU A 11 -10.43 -53.85 -2.54
N ALA A 12 -10.27 -54.51 -3.69
CA ALA A 12 -9.45 -53.99 -4.79
C ALA A 12 -10.00 -52.66 -5.34
N VAL A 13 -11.32 -52.54 -5.53
CA VAL A 13 -11.94 -51.29 -6.01
C VAL A 13 -11.76 -50.16 -5.02
N VAL A 14 -11.97 -50.40 -3.72
CA VAL A 14 -11.77 -49.39 -2.67
C VAL A 14 -10.31 -48.96 -2.58
N ALA A 15 -9.36 -49.89 -2.73
CA ALA A 15 -7.93 -49.56 -2.75
C ALA A 15 -7.55 -48.68 -3.96
N ILE A 16 -8.05 -48.99 -5.15
CA ILE A 16 -7.80 -48.20 -6.37
C ILE A 16 -8.46 -46.82 -6.26
N MET A 17 -9.73 -46.75 -5.83
CA MET A 17 -10.42 -45.48 -5.61
C MET A 17 -9.74 -44.63 -4.54
N GLY A 18 -9.24 -45.25 -3.46
CA GLY A 18 -8.47 -44.57 -2.43
C GLY A 18 -7.17 -43.95 -2.96
N MET A 19 -6.39 -44.70 -3.75
CA MET A 19 -5.17 -44.19 -4.38
C MET A 19 -5.44 -43.05 -5.36
N LEU A 20 -6.47 -43.19 -6.21
CA LEU A 20 -6.89 -42.13 -7.14
C LEU A 20 -7.37 -40.89 -6.40
N GLY A 21 -8.09 -41.05 -5.29
CA GLY A 21 -8.55 -39.93 -4.45
C GLY A 21 -7.39 -39.14 -3.84
N VAL A 22 -6.36 -39.81 -3.34
CA VAL A 22 -5.17 -39.16 -2.78
C VAL A 22 -4.38 -38.42 -3.87
N ALA A 23 -4.17 -39.04 -5.03
CA ALA A 23 -3.47 -38.40 -6.16
C ALA A 23 -4.24 -37.16 -6.66
N ALA A 24 -5.57 -37.27 -6.79
CA ALA A 24 -6.43 -36.16 -7.19
C ALA A 24 -6.35 -35.00 -6.19
N ALA A 25 -6.47 -35.27 -4.89
CA ALA A 25 -6.38 -34.23 -3.85
C ALA A 25 -5.02 -33.51 -3.86
N ALA A 26 -3.92 -34.24 -4.00
CA ALA A 26 -2.58 -33.66 -4.11
C ALA A 26 -2.44 -32.78 -5.36
N SER A 27 -2.94 -33.26 -6.51
CA SER A 27 -2.91 -32.50 -7.77
C SER A 27 -3.76 -31.23 -7.72
N TYR A 28 -4.93 -31.28 -7.09
CA TYR A 28 -5.80 -30.12 -6.90
C TYR A 28 -5.17 -29.07 -5.98
N GLY A 29 -4.53 -29.50 -4.88
CA GLY A 29 -3.76 -28.61 -4.02
C GLY A 29 -2.61 -27.92 -4.75
N ALA A 30 -1.89 -28.63 -5.62
CA ALA A 30 -0.83 -28.04 -6.44
C ALA A 30 -1.38 -27.02 -7.44
N LEU A 31 -2.50 -27.34 -8.11
CA LEU A 31 -3.15 -26.45 -9.08
C LEU A 31 -3.65 -25.16 -8.43
N THR A 32 -4.37 -25.28 -7.31
CA THR A 32 -4.90 -24.11 -6.58
C THR A 32 -3.79 -23.20 -6.08
N ASN A 33 -2.69 -23.75 -5.55
CA ASN A 33 -1.53 -22.96 -5.14
C ASN A 33 -0.85 -22.28 -6.33
N GLY A 34 -0.69 -22.98 -7.46
CA GLY A 34 -0.13 -22.38 -8.68
C GLY A 34 -1.01 -21.30 -9.32
N MET A 35 -2.34 -21.37 -9.12
CA MET A 35 -3.26 -20.30 -9.52
C MET A 35 -3.14 -19.08 -8.61
N LYS A 36 -3.03 -19.29 -7.29
CA LYS A 36 -2.81 -18.21 -6.31
C LYS A 36 -1.50 -17.47 -6.59
N ASP A 37 -0.39 -18.20 -6.76
CA ASP A 37 0.92 -17.60 -7.08
C ASP A 37 0.82 -16.65 -8.30
N ARG A 38 0.21 -17.14 -9.38
CA ARG A 38 0.03 -16.37 -10.63
C ARG A 38 -0.91 -15.18 -10.45
N GLY A 39 -2.03 -15.37 -9.74
CA GLY A 39 -2.99 -14.30 -9.47
C GLY A 39 -2.37 -13.17 -8.65
N THR A 40 -1.63 -13.51 -7.59
CA THR A 40 -0.91 -12.56 -6.74
C THR A 40 0.12 -11.76 -7.55
N CYS A 41 0.91 -12.42 -8.39
CA CYS A 41 1.91 -11.74 -9.24
C CYS A 41 1.25 -10.86 -10.31
N ALA A 42 0.16 -11.33 -10.91
CA ALA A 42 -0.58 -10.58 -11.93
C ALA A 42 -1.22 -9.31 -11.34
N ALA A 43 -1.84 -9.41 -10.16
CA ALA A 43 -2.41 -8.26 -9.47
C ALA A 43 -1.32 -7.23 -9.12
N ALA A 44 -0.19 -7.68 -8.59
CA ALA A 44 0.92 -6.79 -8.26
C ALA A 44 1.52 -6.10 -9.51
N THR A 45 1.68 -6.86 -10.60
CA THR A 45 2.11 -6.34 -11.91
C THR A 45 1.13 -5.29 -12.44
N ALA A 46 -0.17 -5.50 -12.27
CA ALA A 46 -1.19 -4.56 -12.72
C ALA A 46 -1.10 -3.20 -12.00
N VAL A 47 -0.84 -3.20 -10.68
CA VAL A 47 -0.64 -1.95 -9.92
C VAL A 47 0.58 -1.19 -10.41
N MET A 48 1.71 -1.88 -10.62
CA MET A 48 2.94 -1.22 -11.10
C MET A 48 2.81 -0.70 -12.53
N ARG A 49 2.14 -1.45 -13.41
CA ARG A 49 1.82 -0.97 -14.75
C ARG A 49 0.89 0.24 -14.71
N GLY A 50 -0.16 0.18 -13.90
CA GLY A 50 -1.07 1.31 -13.71
C GLY A 50 -0.35 2.55 -13.18
N ALA A 51 0.61 2.39 -12.26
CA ALA A 51 1.42 3.50 -11.76
C ALA A 51 2.34 4.10 -12.84
N LYS A 52 3.00 3.26 -13.66
CA LYS A 52 3.82 3.69 -14.79
C LYS A 52 2.99 4.41 -15.85
N GLU A 53 1.83 3.87 -16.21
CA GLU A 53 0.90 4.50 -17.15
C GLU A 53 0.39 5.83 -16.59
N ARG A 54 0.06 5.89 -15.31
CA ARG A 54 -0.38 7.12 -14.65
C ARG A 54 0.69 8.20 -14.65
N ALA A 55 1.95 7.83 -14.40
CA ALA A 55 3.07 8.77 -14.46
C ALA A 55 3.17 9.43 -15.85
N ARG A 56 3.04 8.62 -16.90
CA ARG A 56 3.08 9.08 -18.30
C ARG A 56 1.88 9.96 -18.67
N ILE A 57 0.68 9.60 -18.23
CA ILE A 57 -0.55 10.36 -18.51
C ILE A 57 -0.52 11.72 -17.83
N ASP A 58 -0.18 11.74 -16.54
CA ASP A 58 -0.19 12.97 -15.74
C ASP A 58 1.07 13.82 -15.94
N ARG A 59 2.09 13.27 -16.63
CA ARG A 59 3.44 13.85 -16.74
C ARG A 59 4.03 14.25 -15.39
N MET A 60 3.79 13.41 -14.39
CA MET A 60 4.27 13.60 -13.02
C MET A 60 4.80 12.27 -12.49
N PRO A 61 5.94 12.25 -11.78
CA PRO A 61 6.46 11.01 -11.24
C PRO A 61 5.50 10.38 -10.21
N THR A 62 5.35 9.06 -10.27
CA THR A 62 4.58 8.26 -9.30
C THR A 62 5.51 7.34 -8.54
N VAL A 63 5.12 6.94 -7.32
CA VAL A 63 5.91 6.02 -6.50
C VAL A 63 5.02 4.89 -6.03
N VAL A 64 5.55 3.67 -6.08
CA VAL A 64 4.92 2.47 -5.56
C VAL A 64 5.75 1.97 -4.38
N TYR A 65 5.17 2.05 -3.18
CA TYR A 65 5.75 1.48 -1.97
C TYR A 65 5.31 0.03 -1.83
N CYS A 66 6.29 -0.87 -1.71
CA CYS A 66 6.09 -2.27 -1.39
C CYS A 66 6.59 -2.52 0.03
N TYR A 67 5.72 -3.01 0.90
CA TYR A 67 6.04 -3.26 2.30
C TYR A 67 5.25 -4.44 2.85
N ASN A 68 5.68 -4.99 3.98
CA ASN A 68 4.99 -6.08 4.65
C ASN A 68 4.40 -5.57 5.97
N VAL A 69 3.19 -6.00 6.31
CA VAL A 69 2.51 -5.64 7.56
C VAL A 69 2.16 -6.89 8.32
N CYS A 70 2.44 -6.91 9.62
CA CYS A 70 1.93 -7.96 10.50
C CYS A 70 0.49 -7.63 10.90
N ILE A 71 -0.44 -8.46 10.44
CA ILE A 71 -1.87 -8.34 10.74
C ILE A 71 -2.18 -9.00 12.08
N ARG A 72 -1.46 -10.07 12.42
CA ARG A 72 -1.65 -10.82 13.66
C ARG A 72 -0.32 -11.25 14.24
N GLU A 73 -0.06 -10.84 15.48
CA GLU A 73 1.10 -11.33 16.23
C GLU A 73 0.87 -12.77 16.73
N SER A 74 1.93 -13.58 16.73
CA SER A 74 1.92 -14.90 17.36
C SER A 74 1.79 -14.73 18.87
N LYS A 75 0.72 -15.26 19.46
CA LYS A 75 0.51 -15.19 20.91
C LYS A 75 1.20 -16.31 21.69
N ASN A 76 1.37 -17.48 21.05
CA ASN A 76 1.91 -18.71 21.65
C ASN A 76 2.66 -19.52 20.60
N GLN A 77 3.41 -20.55 21.04
CA GLN A 77 4.17 -21.45 20.19
C GLN A 77 3.31 -22.23 19.17
N ASP A 78 2.01 -22.39 19.43
CA ASP A 78 1.04 -23.06 18.56
C ASP A 78 0.34 -22.12 17.56
N ASP A 79 0.51 -20.81 17.70
CA ASP A 79 -0.10 -19.81 16.81
C ASP A 79 0.98 -19.13 15.95
N SER A 80 0.69 -18.99 14.67
CA SER A 80 1.59 -18.33 13.73
C SER A 80 1.19 -16.88 13.52
N SER A 81 2.19 -16.00 13.46
CA SER A 81 1.97 -14.62 13.07
C SER A 81 1.59 -14.54 11.60
N ILE A 82 0.60 -13.72 11.27
CA ILE A 82 0.15 -13.50 9.90
C ILE A 82 0.75 -12.19 9.40
N VAL A 83 1.55 -12.31 8.34
CA VAL A 83 2.13 -11.17 7.63
C VAL A 83 1.63 -11.17 6.20
N VAL A 84 1.29 -9.98 5.71
CA VAL A 84 0.80 -9.74 4.35
C VAL A 84 1.67 -8.68 3.70
N GLY A 85 2.03 -8.93 2.44
CA GLY A 85 2.59 -7.90 1.57
C GLY A 85 1.52 -6.91 1.15
N ARG A 86 1.81 -5.63 1.28
CA ARG A 86 0.97 -4.52 0.84
C ARG A 86 1.74 -3.61 -0.10
N MET A 87 1.04 -3.15 -1.12
CA MET A 87 1.58 -2.24 -2.11
C MET A 87 0.67 -1.03 -2.26
N THR A 88 1.26 0.15 -2.21
CA THR A 88 0.52 1.41 -2.32
C THR A 88 1.16 2.28 -3.39
N ALA A 89 0.38 2.64 -4.39
CA ALA A 89 0.78 3.56 -5.45
C ALA A 89 0.31 4.98 -5.09
N ILE A 90 1.26 5.90 -5.09
CA ILE A 90 1.06 7.29 -4.73
C ILE A 90 1.46 8.21 -5.88
N ARG A 91 0.75 9.33 -5.97
CA ARG A 91 1.01 10.39 -6.94
C ARG A 91 1.14 11.70 -6.20
N ARG A 92 2.14 12.51 -6.57
CA ARG A 92 2.26 13.86 -6.04
C ARG A 92 1.02 14.70 -6.37
N VAL A 93 0.50 15.41 -5.37
CA VAL A 93 -0.69 16.25 -5.52
C VAL A 93 -0.35 17.72 -5.32
N GLY A 94 0.48 18.05 -4.33
CA GLY A 94 0.79 19.44 -4.01
C GLY A 94 2.02 19.62 -3.15
N ARG A 95 2.10 20.78 -2.48
CA ARG A 95 3.21 21.15 -1.60
C ARG A 95 2.69 21.91 -0.40
N ILE A 96 3.24 21.62 0.77
CA ILE A 96 2.91 22.34 2.00
C ILE A 96 3.50 23.75 1.92
N SER A 97 2.65 24.77 1.87
CA SER A 97 3.05 26.18 1.83
C SER A 97 3.23 26.77 3.22
N TYR A 98 2.42 26.31 4.18
CA TYR A 98 2.42 26.82 5.54
C TYR A 98 2.01 25.74 6.53
N ILE A 99 2.54 25.82 7.76
CA ILE A 99 2.23 24.90 8.85
C ILE A 99 1.91 25.72 10.08
N ARG A 100 0.77 25.42 10.71
CA ARG A 100 0.39 25.96 12.02
C ARG A 100 -0.15 24.84 12.88
N ASP A 101 0.55 24.54 13.97
CA ASP A 101 0.20 23.44 14.87
C ASP A 101 0.07 22.10 14.13
N ARG A 102 -1.17 21.63 13.90
CA ARG A 102 -1.49 20.40 13.15
C ARG A 102 -2.09 20.66 11.77
N TYR A 103 -2.25 21.91 11.39
CA TYR A 103 -2.79 22.31 10.10
C TYR A 103 -1.68 22.40 9.06
N LEU A 104 -1.86 21.66 7.97
CA LEU A 104 -0.97 21.60 6.81
C LEU A 104 -1.66 22.32 5.66
N PHE A 105 -1.21 23.53 5.34
CA PHE A 105 -1.80 24.37 4.30
C PHE A 105 -1.14 24.11 2.95
N ASP A 106 -1.94 24.15 1.89
CA ASP A 106 -1.49 24.27 0.52
C ASP A 106 -2.21 25.46 -0.11
N GLU A 107 -1.46 26.54 -0.37
CA GLU A 107 -2.01 27.78 -0.94
C GLU A 107 -2.20 27.70 -2.47
N PHE A 108 -1.63 26.67 -3.10
CA PHE A 108 -1.64 26.50 -4.55
C PHE A 108 -2.70 25.51 -5.02
N ALA A 109 -3.10 24.60 -4.13
CA ALA A 109 -4.19 23.65 -4.38
C ALA A 109 -5.54 24.23 -3.95
N ASP A 110 -6.55 23.99 -4.78
CA ASP A 110 -7.95 24.29 -4.44
C ASP A 110 -8.52 23.12 -3.63
N LEU A 111 -8.10 23.02 -2.37
CA LEU A 111 -8.45 21.92 -1.47
C LEU A 111 -9.95 21.90 -1.17
N GLU A 112 -10.60 23.07 -1.06
CA GLU A 112 -12.05 23.22 -0.85
C GLU A 112 -12.87 22.56 -1.97
N LYS A 113 -12.41 22.65 -3.22
CA LYS A 113 -13.09 21.98 -4.35
C LYS A 113 -12.75 20.50 -4.47
N SER A 114 -11.64 20.08 -3.85
CA SER A 114 -11.13 18.71 -3.98
C SER A 114 -11.64 17.79 -2.86
N TYR A 115 -11.98 18.36 -1.71
CA TYR A 115 -12.40 17.64 -0.50
C TYR A 115 -13.64 18.29 0.11
N ALA A 116 -14.41 17.53 0.90
CA ALA A 116 -15.40 18.15 1.77
C ALA A 116 -14.67 19.02 2.82
N TRP A 117 -15.32 20.10 3.26
CA TRP A 117 -14.71 21.04 4.20
C TRP A 117 -15.59 21.29 5.41
N THR A 118 -14.94 21.62 6.52
CA THR A 118 -15.59 22.04 7.76
C THR A 118 -14.82 23.20 8.40
N ASN A 119 -15.53 24.02 9.16
CA ASN A 119 -14.96 25.06 10.00
C ASN A 119 -14.94 24.67 11.50
N ASP A 120 -15.44 23.48 11.86
CA ASP A 120 -15.39 22.96 13.23
C ASP A 120 -14.17 22.05 13.42
N GLU A 121 -13.22 22.51 14.22
CA GLU A 121 -12.03 21.75 14.58
C GLU A 121 -12.35 20.46 15.37
N ASN A 122 -13.46 20.43 16.12
CA ASN A 122 -13.85 19.24 16.88
C ASN A 122 -14.34 18.12 15.97
N ASP A 123 -14.99 18.47 14.86
CA ASP A 123 -15.43 17.52 13.85
C ASP A 123 -14.20 16.86 13.22
N LEU A 124 -13.22 17.66 12.80
CA LEU A 124 -11.97 17.15 12.21
C LEU A 124 -11.28 16.15 13.13
N LYS A 125 -11.16 16.44 14.43
CA LYS A 125 -10.52 15.55 15.42
C LYS A 125 -11.22 14.20 15.59
N GLN A 126 -12.51 14.12 15.30
CA GLN A 126 -13.33 12.92 15.44
C GLN A 126 -13.49 12.14 14.13
N MET A 127 -13.05 12.73 13.01
CA MET A 127 -13.16 12.12 11.70
C MET A 127 -12.24 10.92 11.53
N ARG A 128 -12.61 10.08 10.56
CA ARG A 128 -11.67 9.13 9.96
C ARG A 128 -10.62 9.93 9.19
N GLY A 129 -9.46 9.32 9.04
CA GLY A 129 -8.39 9.91 8.28
C GLY A 129 -7.86 9.00 7.20
N HIS A 130 -7.24 9.63 6.21
CA HIS A 130 -6.51 8.97 5.15
C HIS A 130 -5.02 9.27 5.24
N ARG A 131 -4.22 8.48 4.52
CA ARG A 131 -2.77 8.63 4.50
C ARG A 131 -2.37 9.75 3.53
N LEU A 132 -1.70 10.77 4.07
CA LEU A 132 -0.99 11.78 3.28
C LEU A 132 0.49 11.44 3.26
N PHE A 133 1.01 11.07 2.10
CA PHE A 133 2.40 10.64 1.96
C PHE A 133 3.31 11.82 1.71
N LYS A 134 4.44 11.85 2.40
CA LYS A 134 5.49 12.82 2.13
C LYS A 134 6.20 12.46 0.83
N TYR A 135 6.33 13.45 -0.05
CA TYR A 135 6.83 13.28 -1.40
C TYR A 135 7.95 14.29 -1.70
N ASN A 136 9.19 13.82 -1.71
CA ASN A 136 10.35 14.66 -2.00
C ASN A 136 11.03 14.20 -3.29
N ASP A 137 10.79 14.95 -4.38
CA ASP A 137 11.17 14.66 -5.79
C ASP A 137 12.59 14.09 -5.95
N GLU A 138 13.55 14.56 -5.16
CA GLU A 138 14.96 14.33 -5.49
C GLU A 138 15.46 12.90 -5.24
N ARG A 139 14.83 12.07 -4.38
CA ARG A 139 15.41 10.77 -3.96
C ARG A 139 14.41 9.78 -3.34
N SER A 140 13.25 9.53 -3.95
CA SER A 140 12.29 8.56 -3.38
C SER A 140 12.75 7.09 -3.52
N VAL A 141 13.76 6.81 -4.34
CA VAL A 141 14.39 5.49 -4.46
C VAL A 141 15.17 5.16 -3.18
N GLY A 142 14.70 4.16 -2.42
CA GLY A 142 15.37 3.68 -1.20
C GLY A 142 15.17 4.53 0.05
N LYS A 143 14.33 5.57 0.00
CA LYS A 143 13.90 6.29 1.21
C LYS A 143 12.77 5.56 1.92
N LYS A 144 12.71 5.77 3.24
CA LYS A 144 11.64 5.23 4.07
C LYS A 144 10.30 5.84 3.68
N MET A 145 9.25 5.03 3.78
CA MET A 145 7.89 5.48 3.58
C MET A 145 7.50 6.40 4.74
N GLU A 146 7.26 7.68 4.44
CA GLU A 146 6.84 8.68 5.42
C GLU A 146 5.42 9.16 5.08
N TYR A 147 4.50 9.07 6.03
CA TYR A 147 3.13 9.54 5.87
C TYR A 147 2.53 10.01 7.21
N SER A 148 1.54 10.89 7.14
CA SER A 148 0.66 11.24 8.27
C SER A 148 -0.75 10.75 8.01
N ILE A 149 -1.53 10.54 9.07
CA ILE A 149 -2.97 10.37 8.97
C ILE A 149 -3.60 11.75 9.11
N VAL A 150 -4.23 12.22 8.04
CA VAL A 150 -4.93 13.51 8.02
C VAL A 150 -6.43 13.27 7.97
N ALA A 151 -7.22 14.20 8.52
CA ALA A 151 -8.67 14.13 8.44
C ALA A 151 -9.15 14.06 6.98
N ASP A 152 -10.26 13.36 6.74
CA ASP A 152 -10.85 13.23 5.41
C ASP A 152 -11.37 14.57 4.86
N ASP A 153 -11.88 15.43 5.74
CA ASP A 153 -12.29 16.79 5.39
C ASP A 153 -11.16 17.78 5.62
N VAL A 154 -11.18 18.87 4.84
CA VAL A 154 -10.24 19.98 4.99
C VAL A 154 -10.81 21.05 5.92
N TYR A 155 -9.97 21.59 6.77
CA TYR A 155 -10.32 22.76 7.56
C TYR A 155 -10.37 23.97 6.65
N CYS A 156 -11.48 24.72 6.72
CA CYS A 156 -11.62 25.98 6.03
C CYS A 156 -12.25 27.01 6.98
N ASP A 157 -11.60 28.14 7.17
CA ASP A 157 -12.11 29.24 7.99
C ASP A 157 -12.00 30.56 7.23
N ASP A 158 -13.13 31.24 7.08
CA ASP A 158 -13.27 32.57 6.48
C ASP A 158 -12.40 33.63 7.20
N GLN A 159 -12.01 33.37 8.45
CA GLN A 159 -11.16 34.26 9.25
C GLN A 159 -9.65 34.00 9.07
N MET A 160 -9.25 32.87 8.47
CA MET A 160 -7.84 32.59 8.19
C MET A 160 -7.38 33.39 6.97
N GLN A 161 -6.81 34.57 7.23
CA GLN A 161 -6.29 35.47 6.21
C GLN A 161 -4.76 35.36 6.13
N MET A 162 -4.22 35.05 4.95
CA MET A 162 -2.82 35.34 4.65
C MET A 162 -2.70 36.78 4.15
N VAL A 163 -1.89 37.58 4.84
CA VAL A 163 -1.55 38.93 4.39
C VAL A 163 -0.47 38.83 3.31
N THR A 164 -0.88 38.72 2.05
CA THR A 164 0.07 38.87 0.93
C THR A 164 0.41 40.36 0.79
N THR A 165 1.62 40.74 1.15
CA THR A 165 2.12 42.11 0.90
C THR A 165 2.56 42.19 -0.56
N PHE A 166 1.63 42.30 -1.49
CA PHE A 166 1.97 42.62 -2.87
C PHE A 166 2.46 44.07 -2.90
N SER A 167 3.78 44.30 -3.00
CA SER A 167 4.36 45.64 -3.04
C SER A 167 4.12 46.26 -4.42
N GLY A 168 2.90 46.73 -4.63
CA GLY A 168 2.45 47.23 -5.93
C GLY A 168 1.31 48.22 -5.82
N GLY A 169 1.39 49.17 -4.89
CA GLY A 169 0.53 50.35 -4.85
C GLY A 169 -0.89 50.10 -4.30
N VAL A 170 -1.21 50.81 -3.22
CA VAL A 170 -2.52 50.87 -2.55
C VAL A 170 -2.90 49.57 -1.83
N ASN A 171 -3.38 49.70 -0.59
CA ASN A 171 -3.71 48.63 0.36
C ASN A 171 -4.85 47.70 -0.10
N ASN A 172 -4.72 47.02 -1.23
CA ASN A 172 -5.65 45.97 -1.64
C ASN A 172 -5.26 44.67 -0.93
N ARG A 173 -5.77 44.51 0.29
CA ARG A 173 -5.79 43.21 0.97
C ARG A 173 -6.75 42.32 0.21
N THR A 174 -6.23 41.30 -0.47
CA THR A 174 -7.05 40.26 -1.06
C THR A 174 -7.19 39.17 -0.03
N ASN A 175 -8.42 38.85 0.37
CA ASN A 175 -8.68 37.72 1.26
C ASN A 175 -8.55 36.44 0.42
N ILE A 176 -7.55 35.63 0.72
CA ILE A 176 -7.46 34.28 0.19
C ILE A 176 -8.03 33.35 1.26
N LEU A 177 -9.06 32.59 0.90
CA LEU A 177 -9.61 31.52 1.71
C LEU A 177 -8.52 30.45 1.86
N LEU A 178 -8.13 30.13 3.10
CA LEU A 178 -7.10 29.14 3.36
C LEU A 178 -7.75 27.83 3.77
N SER A 179 -7.43 26.78 3.03
CA SER A 179 -7.81 25.41 3.37
C SER A 179 -6.59 24.63 3.84
N ALA A 180 -6.78 23.74 4.82
CA ALA A 180 -5.71 22.92 5.36
C ALA A 180 -6.15 21.48 5.62
N PHE A 181 -5.22 20.55 5.45
CA PHE A 181 -5.35 19.23 6.05
C PHE A 181 -5.09 19.33 7.56
N TYR A 182 -5.91 18.66 8.35
CA TYR A 182 -5.67 18.52 9.79
C TYR A 182 -4.97 17.20 10.09
N ASP A 183 -3.73 17.25 10.60
CA ASP A 183 -2.96 16.08 11.01
C ASP A 183 -3.55 15.50 12.31
N LEU A 184 -4.26 14.38 12.19
CA LEU A 184 -4.81 13.64 13.32
C LEU A 184 -3.69 13.01 14.16
N GLY A 185 -2.51 12.83 13.56
CA GLY A 185 -1.42 12.06 14.12
C GLY A 185 -1.77 10.57 14.17
N THR A 186 -0.76 9.76 14.48
CA THR A 186 -0.78 8.29 14.65
C THR A 186 -0.63 7.45 13.38
N SER A 187 0.63 7.15 13.09
CA SER A 187 1.06 5.76 12.88
C SER A 187 2.39 5.57 13.62
N ASP A 188 2.75 4.35 14.03
CA ASP A 188 4.02 4.02 14.72
C ASP A 188 5.30 4.44 13.97
N ARG A 189 5.18 5.06 12.78
CA ARG A 189 6.28 5.53 11.93
C ARG A 189 6.27 7.00 11.59
N SER A 190 5.31 7.76 12.08
CA SER A 190 5.37 9.21 12.03
C SER A 190 5.10 9.72 13.45
N PRO A 191 6.15 9.99 14.25
CA PRO A 191 5.93 10.91 15.35
C PRO A 191 5.34 12.16 14.72
N SER A 192 4.18 12.56 15.19
CA SER A 192 3.62 13.90 15.01
C SER A 192 4.76 14.93 14.85
N GLY A 193 4.86 15.62 13.71
CA GLY A 193 5.74 16.78 13.57
C GLY A 193 6.91 16.71 12.56
N GLY A 194 6.89 15.82 11.56
CA GLY A 194 7.95 15.73 10.54
C GLY A 194 7.77 16.62 9.29
N TRP A 195 6.60 17.24 9.12
CA TRP A 195 6.31 18.12 7.99
C TRP A 195 7.04 19.44 8.10
N LYS A 196 7.58 19.92 6.99
CA LYS A 196 8.24 21.21 6.83
C LYS A 196 7.59 21.98 5.70
N ILE A 197 7.59 23.30 5.84
CA ILE A 197 7.23 24.19 4.73
C ILE A 197 8.12 23.85 3.54
N GLY A 198 7.48 23.67 2.39
CA GLY A 198 8.11 23.25 1.15
C GLY A 198 8.13 21.75 0.93
N ASP A 199 7.75 20.89 1.89
CA ASP A 199 7.63 19.45 1.62
C ASP A 199 6.52 19.19 0.59
N GLY A 200 6.80 18.34 -0.40
CA GLY A 200 5.77 17.85 -1.31
C GLY A 200 4.91 16.79 -0.63
N TYR A 201 3.65 16.66 -1.04
CA TYR A 201 2.80 15.58 -0.58
C TYR A 201 2.15 14.85 -1.75
N ALA A 202 1.80 13.59 -1.49
CA ALA A 202 1.21 12.68 -2.45
C ALA A 202 -0.02 12.00 -1.86
N ALA A 203 -1.00 11.78 -2.73
CA ALA A 203 -2.18 11.00 -2.42
C ALA A 203 -2.06 9.61 -3.01
N GLU A 204 -2.65 8.64 -2.31
CA GLU A 204 -2.84 7.29 -2.81
C GLU A 204 -3.88 7.27 -3.92
N PHE A 205 -3.63 6.48 -4.96
CA PHE A 205 -4.62 6.22 -6.01
C PHE A 205 -4.85 4.73 -6.28
N ALA A 206 -4.00 3.85 -5.76
CA ALA A 206 -4.20 2.41 -5.79
C ALA A 206 -3.50 1.74 -4.61
N GLU A 207 -4.17 0.74 -4.01
CA GLU A 207 -3.62 -0.14 -2.97
C GLU A 207 -3.94 -1.59 -3.34
N LEU A 208 -3.01 -2.48 -3.01
CA LEU A 208 -3.17 -3.92 -3.14
C LEU A 208 -2.63 -4.61 -1.90
N ASP A 209 -3.49 -5.41 -1.28
CA ASP A 209 -3.09 -6.43 -0.32
C ASP A 209 -2.88 -7.77 -1.03
N LEU A 210 -1.71 -8.36 -0.82
CA LEU A 210 -1.47 -9.74 -1.23
C LEU A 210 -2.28 -10.70 -0.33
N PRO A 211 -2.60 -11.91 -0.79
CA PRO A 211 -3.24 -12.90 0.07
C PRO A 211 -2.39 -13.25 1.29
N GLU A 212 -3.04 -13.75 2.36
CA GLU A 212 -2.33 -14.27 3.52
C GLU A 212 -1.25 -15.28 3.14
N GLY A 213 -0.08 -15.13 3.74
CA GLY A 213 1.07 -15.97 3.47
C GLY A 213 1.89 -15.55 2.25
N TYR A 214 1.57 -14.41 1.62
CA TYR A 214 2.39 -13.79 0.57
C TYR A 214 2.98 -12.48 1.06
N VAL A 215 4.26 -12.27 0.79
CA VAL A 215 5.03 -11.09 1.21
C VAL A 215 5.94 -10.62 0.09
N PHE A 216 6.34 -9.35 0.14
CA PHE A 216 7.40 -8.81 -0.70
C PHE A 216 8.77 -9.18 -0.11
N GLY A 217 9.75 -9.43 -0.99
CA GLY A 217 11.08 -9.96 -0.64
C GLY A 217 11.83 -9.16 0.43
N SER A 218 11.77 -9.61 1.68
CA SER A 218 12.53 -9.06 2.81
C SER A 218 13.04 -10.19 3.70
N SER A 219 14.28 -10.07 4.17
CA SER A 219 14.87 -10.99 5.16
C SER A 219 14.33 -10.75 6.58
N ALA A 220 13.72 -9.59 6.82
CA ALA A 220 13.22 -9.18 8.12
C ALA A 220 11.72 -8.88 8.05
N LEU A 221 10.90 -9.93 8.22
CA LEU A 221 9.45 -9.77 8.31
C LEU A 221 9.03 -9.19 9.67
N PRO A 222 8.01 -8.32 9.70
CA PRO A 222 7.50 -7.75 10.94
C PRO A 222 6.91 -8.84 11.83
N ARG A 223 6.99 -8.65 13.16
CA ARG A 223 6.54 -9.66 14.14
C ARG A 223 5.40 -9.16 15.02
N ARG A 224 5.34 -7.85 15.26
CA ARG A 224 4.31 -7.23 16.09
C ARG A 224 3.16 -6.74 15.24
N GLU A 225 1.94 -6.87 15.75
CA GLU A 225 0.75 -6.37 15.08
C GLU A 225 0.90 -4.87 14.74
N GLY A 226 0.54 -4.49 13.51
CA GLY A 226 0.71 -3.13 12.99
C GLY A 226 2.14 -2.77 12.57
N GLN A 227 3.15 -3.59 12.90
CA GLN A 227 4.53 -3.34 12.47
C GLN A 227 4.67 -3.52 10.95
N ILE A 228 5.32 -2.54 10.33
CA ILE A 228 5.64 -2.53 8.90
C ILE A 228 7.08 -3.00 8.68
N SER A 229 7.39 -3.62 7.55
CA SER A 229 8.75 -3.82 7.04
C SER A 229 8.80 -3.36 5.59
N GLU A 230 9.50 -2.27 5.34
CA GLU A 230 9.62 -1.70 3.99
C GLU A 230 10.53 -2.59 3.15
N VAL A 231 10.14 -2.79 1.89
CA VAL A 231 10.87 -3.65 0.96
C VAL A 231 11.45 -2.82 -0.18
N ALA A 232 10.60 -2.06 -0.86
CA ALA A 232 11.01 -1.27 -2.01
C ALA A 232 10.16 -0.01 -2.13
N ALA A 233 10.77 1.03 -2.69
CA ALA A 233 10.11 2.23 -3.17
C ALA A 233 10.49 2.37 -4.65
N ILE A 234 9.56 2.03 -5.53
CA ILE A 234 9.75 2.01 -6.98
C ILE A 234 9.22 3.33 -7.54
N CYS A 235 10.05 4.06 -8.27
CA CYS A 235 9.69 5.37 -8.81
C CYS A 235 9.50 5.27 -10.32
N PHE A 236 8.37 5.77 -10.82
CA PHE A 236 8.11 5.86 -12.25
C PHE A 236 8.12 7.32 -12.66
N ASP A 237 9.18 7.72 -13.36
CA ASP A 237 9.25 9.02 -14.02
C ASP A 237 8.51 8.95 -15.38
N PRO A 238 7.73 9.97 -15.78
CA PRO A 238 7.13 10.04 -17.11
C PRO A 238 8.12 9.85 -18.26
N ASP A 239 9.36 10.30 -18.10
CA ASP A 239 10.37 10.34 -19.18
C ASP A 239 11.31 9.12 -19.16
N GLU A 240 11.24 8.27 -18.12
CA GLU A 240 12.10 7.10 -17.97
C GLU A 240 11.36 5.78 -18.22
N ASP A 241 12.01 4.89 -18.95
CA ASP A 241 11.62 3.48 -19.01
C ASP A 241 12.19 2.74 -17.79
N ALA A 242 11.54 2.90 -16.64
CA ALA A 242 11.88 2.12 -15.46
C ALA A 242 11.51 0.64 -15.67
N ASN A 243 12.50 -0.25 -15.50
CA ASN A 243 12.38 -1.71 -15.54
C ASN A 243 12.37 -2.32 -14.13
N ASP A 244 11.80 -1.58 -13.18
CA ASP A 244 11.79 -2.00 -11.79
C ASP A 244 10.87 -3.19 -11.57
N LYS A 245 11.27 -3.97 -10.56
CA LYS A 245 10.66 -5.24 -10.23
C LYS A 245 10.69 -5.48 -8.73
N VAL A 246 9.71 -6.23 -8.24
CA VAL A 246 9.63 -6.65 -6.86
C VAL A 246 9.33 -8.14 -6.77
N ASP A 247 10.11 -8.84 -5.96
CA ASP A 247 9.95 -10.26 -5.75
C ASP A 247 8.85 -10.54 -4.73
N ILE A 248 8.01 -11.53 -5.04
CA ILE A 248 6.94 -12.00 -4.17
C ILE A 248 7.29 -13.39 -3.66
N TYR A 249 7.15 -13.59 -2.36
CA TYR A 249 7.48 -14.84 -1.67
C TYR A 249 6.26 -15.41 -0.95
N VAL A 250 6.21 -16.73 -0.90
CA VAL A 250 5.34 -17.47 0.02
C VAL A 250 6.06 -17.62 1.36
N THR A 251 5.33 -17.35 2.44
CA THR A 251 5.83 -17.50 3.80
C THR A 251 5.41 -18.81 4.43
N ARG A 252 6.24 -19.32 5.34
CA ARG A 252 5.86 -20.35 6.31
C ARG A 252 6.34 -19.95 7.71
N PRO A 253 5.64 -20.36 8.77
CA PRO A 253 6.13 -20.15 10.12
C PRO A 253 7.40 -20.96 10.36
N ASN A 254 8.35 -20.39 11.08
CA ASN A 254 9.52 -21.09 11.59
C ASN A 254 9.19 -21.85 12.88
N ALA A 255 10.18 -22.50 13.49
CA ALA A 255 9.99 -23.27 14.73
C ALA A 255 9.49 -22.42 15.92
N GLN A 256 9.55 -21.09 15.83
CA GLN A 256 9.06 -20.14 16.84
C GLN A 256 7.73 -19.48 16.44
N GLY A 257 7.07 -19.91 15.35
CA GLY A 257 5.80 -19.35 14.89
C GLY A 257 5.91 -18.06 14.06
N TYR A 258 7.13 -17.56 13.81
CA TYR A 258 7.37 -16.35 13.03
C TYR A 258 7.44 -16.62 11.54
N PRO A 259 6.97 -15.69 10.69
CA PRO A 259 6.90 -15.92 9.26
C PRO A 259 8.32 -15.84 8.67
N GLN A 260 8.61 -16.74 7.75
CA GLN A 260 9.83 -16.72 6.95
C GLN A 260 9.48 -16.88 5.48
N ALA A 261 10.07 -16.05 4.64
CA ALA A 261 10.01 -16.23 3.19
C ALA A 261 10.75 -17.52 2.82
N VAL A 262 10.02 -18.52 2.31
CA VAL A 262 10.59 -19.86 2.03
C VAL A 262 10.70 -20.17 0.55
N ARG A 263 9.86 -19.57 -0.28
CA ARG A 263 9.82 -19.84 -1.73
C ARG A 263 9.42 -18.59 -2.48
N LYS A 264 10.13 -18.26 -3.56
CA LYS A 264 9.72 -17.22 -4.51
C LYS A 264 8.48 -17.70 -5.27
N ALA A 265 7.36 -16.97 -5.15
CA ALA A 265 6.13 -17.20 -5.88
C ALA A 265 6.21 -16.66 -7.31
N GLY A 266 6.89 -15.51 -7.47
CA GLY A 266 7.12 -14.87 -8.75
C GLY A 266 7.75 -13.49 -8.59
N GLU A 267 7.67 -12.71 -9.66
CA GLU A 267 8.24 -11.38 -9.76
C GLU A 267 7.15 -10.49 -10.39
N ALA A 268 6.84 -9.38 -9.74
CA ALA A 268 6.00 -8.36 -10.34
C ALA A 268 6.89 -7.37 -11.08
N THR A 269 6.44 -6.86 -12.22
CA THR A 269 7.20 -5.87 -13.02
C THR A 269 6.27 -4.84 -13.67
N ALA A 270 6.78 -3.63 -13.90
CA ALA A 270 6.10 -2.64 -14.72
C ALA A 270 6.28 -2.89 -16.24
N ASP A 271 7.15 -3.83 -16.64
CA ASP A 271 7.44 -4.10 -18.04
C ASP A 271 6.36 -4.93 -18.75
N VAL A 272 6.19 -4.62 -20.03
CA VAL A 272 5.28 -5.29 -20.96
C VAL A 272 6.00 -6.40 -21.75
N SER A 273 7.33 -6.49 -21.65
CA SER A 273 8.19 -7.25 -22.57
C SER A 273 8.11 -8.79 -22.48
N LYS A 274 7.23 -9.37 -21.66
CA LYS A 274 6.94 -10.81 -21.67
C LYS A 274 5.45 -11.07 -21.48
N GLY A 275 4.71 -11.09 -22.59
CA GLY A 275 3.28 -11.38 -22.54
C GLY A 275 2.55 -11.36 -23.87
N VAL A 276 3.06 -12.07 -24.88
CA VAL A 276 2.26 -12.80 -25.88
C VAL A 276 2.86 -14.19 -26.02
#